data_AF-A0A7V3S1I9-F1
#
_entry.id   AF-A0A7V3S1I9-F1
#
_cell.length_a   1.000
_cell.length_b   1.000
_cell.length_c   1.000
_cell.angle_alpha   90.00
_cell.angle_beta   90.00
_cell.angle_gamma   90.00
#
_symmetry.space_group_name_H-M   'P 1'
#
loop_
_entity.id
_entity.type
_entity.pdbx_description
1 polymer ?
#
loop_
_entity_poly.entity_id
_entity_poly.type
_entity_poly.pdbx_seq_one_letter_code
_entity_poly.pdbx_strand_id
1 'polypeptide(L)'
;YERWPGGIECFYNFLSVGNAANLPEAKARELAAKLSGRISKEGLDNFLYGERYVKTPELTGKFVANLPIIDLPQKYVLFKPLKEIKPQYEQPELMVMIANPDQISALTVLYNYDTESDRLSNVIVPAGAGCHQIGIIPLHEARSENPRAVLGLTDISARNTITNSLGHEFLTFTVAFRMFLRMEANVEGSFLERDSWKELIKN
;
A
#
# COMPACT_ATOMS: atom_id res chain seq x y z
N TYR A 1 -14.53 -3.05 6.42
CA TYR A 1 -15.50 -2.88 5.32
C TYR A 1 -16.95 -2.93 5.75
N GLU A 2 -17.30 -3.55 6.88
CA GLU A 2 -18.69 -3.68 7.35
C GLU A 2 -19.42 -2.35 7.54
N ARG A 3 -18.68 -1.30 7.92
CA ARG A 3 -19.21 0.06 8.12
C ARG A 3 -19.24 0.90 6.84
N TRP A 4 -18.97 0.31 5.68
CA TRP A 4 -19.09 1.03 4.41
C TRP A 4 -20.53 1.52 4.22
N PRO A 5 -20.76 2.70 3.61
CA PRO A 5 -22.11 3.18 3.33
C PRO A 5 -22.93 2.14 2.53
N GLY A 6 -24.02 1.65 3.14
CA GLY A 6 -24.84 0.58 2.55
C GLY A 6 -24.32 -0.85 2.81
N GLY A 7 -23.30 -1.01 3.63
CA GLY A 7 -22.74 -2.31 4.03
C GLY A 7 -21.65 -2.83 3.07
N ILE A 8 -21.14 -4.01 3.40
CA ILE A 8 -20.01 -4.62 2.69
C ILE A 8 -20.34 -4.98 1.23
N GLU A 9 -21.57 -5.40 0.94
CA GLU A 9 -22.02 -5.65 -0.43
C GLU A 9 -21.97 -4.38 -1.29
N CYS A 10 -22.29 -3.22 -0.71
CA CYS A 10 -22.16 -1.96 -1.43
C CYS A 10 -20.70 -1.60 -1.75
N PHE A 11 -19.75 -2.01 -0.90
CA PHE A 11 -18.32 -1.90 -1.19
C PHE A 11 -17.91 -2.85 -2.32
N TYR A 12 -18.42 -4.09 -2.33
CA TYR A 12 -18.12 -5.05 -3.40
C TYR A 12 -18.56 -4.55 -4.77
N ASN A 13 -19.75 -3.95 -4.83
CA ASN A 13 -20.26 -3.29 -6.02
C ASN A 13 -19.44 -2.05 -6.39
N PHE A 14 -19.14 -1.19 -5.42
CA PHE A 14 -18.33 0.02 -5.64
C PHE A 14 -16.99 -0.28 -6.31
N LEU A 15 -16.23 -1.27 -5.84
CA LEU A 15 -14.94 -1.61 -6.44
C LEU A 15 -15.06 -2.31 -7.81
N SER A 16 -16.27 -2.77 -8.17
CA SER A 16 -16.54 -3.53 -9.38
C SER A 16 -17.50 -2.81 -10.33
N VAL A 17 -18.76 -3.24 -10.39
CA VAL A 17 -19.75 -2.85 -11.41
C VAL A 17 -20.61 -1.64 -11.03
N GLY A 18 -20.46 -1.15 -9.80
CA GLY A 18 -21.25 -0.06 -9.23
C GLY A 18 -22.55 -0.50 -8.57
N ASN A 19 -23.02 0.31 -7.63
CA ASN A 19 -24.23 -0.01 -6.87
C ASN A 19 -25.52 0.07 -7.68
N ALA A 20 -25.56 0.83 -8.78
CA ALA A 20 -26.74 0.92 -9.65
C ALA A 20 -27.00 -0.38 -10.43
N ALA A 21 -26.01 -1.27 -10.55
CA ALA A 21 -26.18 -2.56 -11.21
C ALA A 21 -26.92 -3.59 -10.34
N ASN A 22 -26.80 -3.49 -9.01
CA ASN A 22 -27.25 -4.51 -8.06
C ASN A 22 -28.24 -3.98 -7.00
N LEU A 23 -28.53 -2.68 -6.99
CA LEU A 23 -29.57 -2.06 -6.18
C LEU A 23 -30.63 -1.40 -7.07
N PRO A 24 -31.89 -1.30 -6.62
CA PRO A 24 -32.87 -0.43 -7.27
C PRO A 24 -32.32 1.00 -7.38
N GLU A 25 -32.45 1.62 -8.55
CA GLU A 25 -31.80 2.89 -8.86
C GLU A 25 -32.12 3.99 -7.83
N ALA A 26 -33.37 4.08 -7.37
CA ALA A 26 -33.78 5.03 -6.33
C ALA A 26 -32.99 4.84 -5.02
N LYS A 27 -32.75 3.59 -4.62
CA LYS A 27 -31.98 3.26 -3.42
C LYS A 27 -30.49 3.56 -3.61
N ALA A 28 -29.93 3.25 -4.78
CA ALA A 28 -28.53 3.58 -5.10
C ALA A 28 -28.30 5.10 -5.03
N ARG A 29 -29.20 5.89 -5.62
CA ARG A 29 -29.15 7.36 -5.58
C ARG A 29 -29.36 7.93 -4.18
N GLU A 30 -30.27 7.36 -3.38
CA GLU A 30 -30.46 7.76 -1.97
C GLU A 30 -29.17 7.55 -1.15
N LEU A 31 -28.50 6.41 -1.32
CA LEU A 31 -27.22 6.13 -0.66
C LEU A 31 -26.12 7.08 -1.15
N ALA A 32 -26.01 7.33 -2.45
CA ALA A 32 -25.06 8.29 -3.00
C ALA A 32 -25.30 9.71 -2.45
N ALA A 33 -26.56 10.14 -2.32
CA ALA A 33 -26.92 11.43 -1.75
C ALA A 33 -26.41 11.59 -0.29
N LYS A 34 -26.39 10.51 0.50
CA LYS A 34 -25.83 10.52 1.87
C LYS A 34 -24.30 10.69 1.89
N LEU A 35 -23.63 10.48 0.76
CA LEU A 35 -22.19 10.70 0.58
C LEU A 35 -21.86 12.03 -0.08
N SER A 36 -22.86 12.74 -0.60
CA SER A 36 -22.69 14.05 -1.20
C SER A 36 -22.05 15.04 -0.21
N GLY A 37 -21.04 15.77 -0.69
CA GLY A 37 -20.26 16.70 0.14
C GLY A 37 -19.21 16.05 1.04
N ARG A 38 -19.19 14.71 1.15
CA ARG A 38 -18.14 13.95 1.86
C ARG A 38 -17.11 13.33 0.92
N ILE A 39 -17.52 13.02 -0.31
CA ILE A 39 -16.66 12.49 -1.37
C ILE A 39 -16.75 13.36 -2.62
N SER A 40 -15.77 13.23 -3.51
CA SER A 40 -15.74 13.96 -4.78
C SER A 40 -16.88 13.54 -5.72
N LYS A 41 -17.15 14.36 -6.75
CA LYS A 41 -18.10 14.02 -7.81
C LYS A 41 -17.74 12.70 -8.49
N GLU A 42 -16.45 12.47 -8.74
CA GLU A 42 -15.94 11.20 -9.26
C GLU A 42 -16.18 10.04 -8.28
N GLY A 43 -15.97 10.25 -6.98
CA GLY A 43 -16.29 9.25 -5.97
C GLY A 43 -17.79 8.87 -5.94
N LEU A 44 -18.69 9.83 -6.17
CA LEU A 44 -20.13 9.56 -6.30
C LEU A 44 -20.45 8.78 -7.58
N ASP A 45 -19.79 9.10 -8.69
CA ASP A 45 -19.93 8.37 -9.95
C ASP A 45 -19.45 6.92 -9.80
N ASN A 46 -18.28 6.73 -9.21
CA ASN A 46 -17.73 5.41 -8.88
C ASN A 46 -18.63 4.64 -7.90
N PHE A 47 -19.25 5.32 -6.92
CA PHE A 47 -20.25 4.70 -6.04
C PHE A 47 -21.40 4.07 -6.83
N LEU A 48 -21.90 4.77 -7.86
CA LEU A 48 -23.03 4.32 -8.66
C LEU A 48 -22.64 3.31 -9.75
N TYR A 49 -21.53 3.54 -10.46
CA TYR A 49 -21.18 2.84 -11.70
C TYR A 49 -19.86 2.03 -11.64
N GLY A 50 -19.23 2.05 -10.47
CA GLY A 50 -18.08 1.24 -10.12
C GLY A 50 -16.74 1.88 -10.49
N GLU A 51 -15.73 1.67 -9.65
CA GLU A 51 -14.32 1.94 -10.00
C GLU A 51 -13.81 0.95 -11.06
N ARG A 52 -14.42 -0.24 -11.14
CA ARG A 52 -14.08 -1.31 -12.10
C ARG A 52 -12.63 -1.80 -11.98
N TYR A 53 -12.04 -1.69 -10.80
CA TYR A 53 -10.74 -2.28 -10.49
C TYR A 53 -10.81 -3.79 -10.32
N VAL A 54 -11.98 -4.31 -9.93
CA VAL A 54 -12.26 -5.74 -9.85
C VAL A 54 -13.43 -6.08 -10.75
N LYS A 55 -13.34 -7.19 -11.49
CA LYS A 55 -14.31 -7.50 -12.55
C LYS A 55 -15.73 -7.76 -12.02
N THR A 56 -15.87 -8.41 -10.87
CA THR A 56 -17.20 -8.76 -10.31
C THR A 56 -17.24 -8.60 -8.79
N PRO A 57 -18.44 -8.38 -8.19
CA PRO A 57 -18.59 -8.29 -6.74
C PRO A 57 -18.08 -9.53 -5.99
N GLU A 58 -18.25 -10.73 -6.55
CA GLU A 58 -17.79 -11.97 -5.93
C GLU A 58 -16.26 -12.03 -5.86
N LEU A 59 -15.58 -11.54 -6.90
CA LEU A 59 -14.12 -11.40 -6.88
C LEU A 59 -13.69 -10.33 -5.88
N THR A 60 -14.46 -9.25 -5.70
CA THR A 60 -14.20 -8.27 -4.64
C THR A 60 -14.33 -8.90 -3.25
N GLY A 61 -15.35 -9.75 -3.04
CA GLY A 61 -15.52 -10.48 -1.80
C GLY A 61 -14.34 -11.40 -1.49
N LYS A 62 -13.85 -12.15 -2.50
CA LYS A 62 -12.62 -12.95 -2.37
C LYS A 62 -11.40 -12.08 -2.06
N PHE A 63 -11.27 -10.93 -2.71
CA PHE A 63 -10.19 -10.00 -2.43
C PHE A 63 -10.21 -9.53 -0.96
N VAL A 64 -11.36 -9.06 -0.47
CA VAL A 64 -11.51 -8.60 0.92
C VAL A 64 -11.25 -9.71 1.93
N ALA A 65 -11.73 -10.93 1.66
CA ALA A 65 -11.50 -12.09 2.52
C ALA A 65 -10.02 -12.51 2.62
N ASN A 66 -9.21 -12.20 1.61
CA ASN A 66 -7.78 -12.51 1.59
C ASN A 66 -6.90 -11.35 2.09
N LEU A 67 -7.47 -10.19 2.44
CA LEU A 67 -6.70 -9.11 3.04
C LEU A 67 -6.24 -9.54 4.44
N PRO A 68 -4.98 -9.24 4.81
CA PRO A 68 -4.48 -9.52 6.15
C PRO A 68 -5.01 -8.46 7.13
N ILE A 69 -6.32 -8.44 7.33
CA ILE A 69 -6.96 -7.56 8.32
C ILE A 69 -6.49 -8.01 9.69
N ILE A 70 -5.94 -7.06 10.45
CA ILE A 70 -5.36 -7.30 11.76
C ILE A 70 -6.04 -6.39 12.79
N ASP A 71 -6.32 -6.96 13.95
CA ASP A 71 -6.66 -6.19 15.13
C ASP A 71 -5.36 -5.82 15.87
N LEU A 72 -5.26 -4.54 16.24
CA LEU A 72 -4.16 -4.03 17.03
C LEU A 72 -4.67 -3.70 18.43
N PRO A 73 -3.96 -4.10 19.50
CA PRO A 73 -4.33 -3.72 20.85
C PRO A 73 -4.13 -2.22 21.10
N GLN A 74 -3.31 -1.55 20.28
CA GLN A 74 -3.08 -0.12 20.35
C GLN A 74 -4.25 0.67 19.75
N LYS A 75 -4.58 1.80 20.39
CA LYS A 75 -5.63 2.72 19.93
C LYS A 75 -5.24 3.49 18.66
N TYR A 76 -3.94 3.72 18.45
CA TYR A 76 -3.43 4.53 17.35
C TYR A 76 -2.20 3.87 16.74
N VAL A 77 -2.06 4.03 15.42
CA VAL A 77 -0.83 3.77 14.66
C VAL A 77 -0.34 5.11 14.16
N LEU A 78 0.95 5.40 14.35
CA LEU A 78 1.54 6.70 14.03
C LEU A 78 2.59 6.53 12.93
N PHE A 79 2.54 7.44 11.95
CA PHE A 79 3.67 7.68 11.05
C PHE A 79 4.48 8.84 11.60
N LYS A 80 5.79 8.65 11.67
CA LYS A 80 6.72 9.66 12.20
C LYS A 80 7.99 9.68 11.37
N PRO A 81 8.55 10.86 11.04
CA PRO A 81 9.83 10.93 10.35
C PRO A 81 10.91 10.19 11.15
N LEU A 82 11.76 9.42 10.46
CA LEU A 82 12.81 8.61 11.11
C LEU A 82 13.69 9.44 12.05
N LYS A 83 14.04 10.67 11.64
CA LYS A 83 14.86 11.62 12.43
C LYS A 83 14.26 12.01 13.78
N GLU A 84 12.96 11.81 13.98
CA GLU A 84 12.26 12.15 15.22
C GLU A 84 12.04 10.93 16.12
N ILE A 85 12.31 9.71 15.63
CA ILE A 85 12.22 8.48 16.42
C ILE A 85 13.31 8.52 17.50
N LYS A 86 12.92 8.25 18.74
CA LYS A 86 13.83 8.09 19.88
C LYS A 86 13.97 6.59 20.18
N PRO A 87 15.01 5.90 19.70
CA PRO A 87 15.13 4.43 19.80
C PRO A 87 15.06 3.88 21.23
N GLN A 88 15.41 4.70 22.23
CA GLN A 88 15.30 4.33 23.64
C GLN A 88 13.86 4.26 24.16
N TYR A 89 12.89 4.82 23.45
CA TYR A 89 11.48 4.88 23.85
C TYR A 89 10.52 4.33 22.78
N GLU A 90 10.96 4.29 21.52
CA GLU A 90 10.11 3.97 20.37
C GLU A 90 10.75 2.83 19.56
N GLN A 91 9.94 1.82 19.26
CA GLN A 91 10.32 0.72 18.36
C GLN A 91 9.38 0.71 17.17
N PRO A 92 9.79 1.25 16.00
CA PRO A 92 8.99 1.18 14.79
C PRO A 92 8.79 -0.27 14.34
N GLU A 93 7.61 -0.60 13.85
CA GLU A 93 7.36 -1.91 13.21
C GLU A 93 7.76 -1.91 11.74
N LEU A 94 7.58 -0.76 11.06
CA LEU A 94 7.78 -0.62 9.63
C LEU A 94 8.65 0.60 9.30
N MET A 95 9.35 0.52 8.18
CA MET A 95 9.99 1.64 7.49
C MET A 95 9.31 1.82 6.13
N VAL A 96 8.69 3.00 5.91
CA VAL A 96 8.09 3.37 4.61
C VAL A 96 9.00 4.40 3.96
N MET A 97 9.59 4.05 2.82
CA MET A 97 10.44 4.94 2.03
C MET A 97 9.69 5.39 0.77
N ILE A 98 9.74 6.68 0.48
CA ILE A 98 9.28 7.22 -0.81
C ILE A 98 10.48 7.21 -1.74
N ALA A 99 10.34 6.58 -2.90
CA ALA A 99 11.46 6.31 -3.80
C ALA A 99 11.05 6.43 -5.28
N ASN A 100 11.94 6.96 -6.10
CA ASN A 100 11.83 6.95 -7.56
C ASN A 100 12.29 5.59 -8.14
N PRO A 101 12.17 5.33 -9.46
CA PRO A 101 12.51 4.03 -10.03
C PRO A 101 13.97 3.58 -9.81
N ASP A 102 14.92 4.51 -9.82
CA ASP A 102 16.33 4.21 -9.61
C ASP A 102 16.61 3.83 -8.16
N GLN A 103 16.04 4.58 -7.22
CA GLN A 103 16.10 4.29 -5.79
C GLN A 103 15.42 2.97 -5.45
N ILE A 104 14.28 2.64 -6.09
CA ILE A 104 13.61 1.33 -5.93
C ILE A 104 14.50 0.20 -6.41
N SER A 105 15.23 0.41 -7.51
CA SER A 105 16.20 -0.58 -8.02
C SER A 105 17.30 -0.83 -6.99
N ALA A 106 17.88 0.22 -6.41
CA ALA A 106 18.86 0.08 -5.34
C ALA A 106 18.28 -0.59 -4.08
N LEU A 107 17.11 -0.16 -3.61
CA LEU A 107 16.45 -0.75 -2.44
C LEU A 107 16.15 -2.24 -2.65
N THR A 108 15.77 -2.63 -3.86
CA THR A 108 15.53 -4.03 -4.23
C THR A 108 16.81 -4.84 -4.17
N VAL A 109 17.92 -4.34 -4.73
CA VAL A 109 19.22 -5.02 -4.67
C VAL A 109 19.70 -5.11 -3.23
N LEU A 110 19.64 -4.01 -2.47
CA LEU A 110 20.10 -3.95 -1.08
C LEU A 110 19.29 -4.88 -0.17
N TYR A 111 17.98 -4.96 -0.36
CA TYR A 111 17.12 -5.89 0.39
C TYR A 111 17.52 -7.36 0.19
N ASN A 112 18.08 -7.70 -0.98
CA ASN A 112 18.50 -9.04 -1.34
C ASN A 112 20.01 -9.27 -1.12
N TYR A 113 20.77 -8.26 -0.70
CA TYR A 113 22.23 -8.28 -0.75
C TYR A 113 22.85 -9.42 0.06
N ASP A 114 22.30 -9.69 1.24
CA ASP A 114 22.75 -10.74 2.15
C ASP A 114 21.66 -11.79 2.41
N THR A 115 20.63 -11.87 1.54
CA THR A 115 19.46 -12.75 1.76
C THR A 115 19.85 -14.23 1.66
N GLU A 116 19.48 -15.01 2.68
CA GLU A 116 19.60 -16.48 2.69
C GLU A 116 18.31 -17.15 2.21
N SER A 117 17.34 -16.36 1.77
CA SER A 117 16.04 -16.86 1.32
C SER A 117 16.16 -17.57 -0.03
N ASP A 118 15.72 -18.83 -0.10
CA ASP A 118 15.66 -19.63 -1.32
C ASP A 118 14.62 -19.12 -2.36
N ARG A 119 13.74 -18.19 -1.97
CA ARG A 119 12.77 -17.58 -2.91
C ARG A 119 13.33 -16.33 -3.58
N LEU A 120 13.00 -16.16 -4.86
CA LEU A 120 13.28 -14.94 -5.63
C LEU A 120 12.28 -13.80 -5.33
N SER A 121 11.07 -14.13 -4.86
CA SER A 121 9.99 -13.17 -4.62
C SER A 121 10.12 -12.46 -3.26
N ASN A 122 11.27 -11.82 -3.01
CA ASN A 122 11.58 -11.10 -1.78
C ASN A 122 11.02 -9.66 -1.75
N VAL A 123 10.66 -9.13 -2.91
CA VAL A 123 9.92 -7.87 -3.07
C VAL A 123 8.61 -8.18 -3.79
N ILE A 124 7.48 -7.70 -3.26
CA ILE A 124 6.15 -7.96 -3.82
C ILE A 124 5.42 -6.67 -4.18
N VAL A 125 4.57 -6.76 -5.20
CA VAL A 125 3.63 -5.70 -5.60
C VAL A 125 2.21 -6.23 -5.36
N PRO A 126 1.66 -6.09 -4.14
CA PRO A 126 0.36 -6.66 -3.83
C PRO A 126 -0.76 -5.78 -4.39
N ALA A 127 -1.83 -6.43 -4.89
CA ALA A 127 -3.08 -5.74 -5.19
C ALA A 127 -3.71 -5.22 -3.88
N GLY A 128 -4.20 -3.98 -3.90
CA GLY A 128 -4.94 -3.40 -2.79
C GLY A 128 -4.90 -1.88 -2.77
N ALA A 129 -5.71 -1.27 -1.90
CA ALA A 129 -5.71 0.17 -1.69
C ALA A 129 -4.35 0.66 -1.18
N GLY A 130 -4.02 1.93 -1.43
CA GLY A 130 -2.73 2.51 -1.02
C GLY A 130 -2.44 2.33 0.48
N CYS A 131 -3.47 2.46 1.33
CA CYS A 131 -3.35 2.23 2.78
C CYS A 131 -3.04 0.77 3.15
N HIS A 132 -3.44 -0.21 2.35
CA HIS A 132 -3.04 -1.60 2.57
C HIS A 132 -1.56 -1.80 2.29
N GLN A 133 -1.08 -1.18 1.21
CA GLN A 133 0.28 -1.37 0.69
C GLN A 133 1.35 -0.72 1.58
N ILE A 134 1.02 0.32 2.35
CA ILE A 134 1.92 0.95 3.33
C ILE A 134 1.63 0.54 4.78
N GLY A 135 0.54 -0.22 5.02
CA GLY A 135 0.02 -0.51 6.36
C GLY A 135 -0.13 -2.00 6.61
N ILE A 136 -1.35 -2.54 6.44
CA ILE A 136 -1.69 -3.90 6.89
C ILE A 136 -0.88 -5.01 6.20
N ILE A 137 -0.56 -4.86 4.91
CA ILE A 137 0.21 -5.87 4.17
C ILE A 137 1.67 -5.91 4.66
N PRO A 138 2.44 -4.81 4.67
CA PRO A 138 3.80 -4.85 5.20
C PRO A 138 3.83 -5.20 6.70
N LEU A 139 2.81 -4.82 7.49
CA LEU A 139 2.72 -5.23 8.89
C LEU A 139 2.49 -6.73 9.06
N HIS A 140 1.72 -7.35 8.16
CA HIS A 140 1.61 -8.81 8.09
C HIS A 140 2.95 -9.47 7.72
N GLU A 141 3.64 -8.96 6.71
CA GLU A 141 4.97 -9.45 6.33
C GLU A 141 5.99 -9.34 7.48
N ALA A 142 5.96 -8.24 8.23
CA ALA A 142 6.87 -8.00 9.36
C ALA A 142 6.75 -9.04 10.48
N ARG A 143 5.59 -9.70 10.60
CA ARG A 143 5.33 -10.77 11.58
C ARG A 143 5.74 -12.15 11.09
N SER A 144 6.02 -12.32 9.80
CA SER A 144 6.53 -13.59 9.27
C SER A 144 7.99 -13.83 9.65
N GLU A 145 8.44 -15.08 9.57
CA GLU A 145 9.84 -15.45 9.77
C GLU A 145 10.74 -14.83 8.69
N ASN A 146 10.29 -14.89 7.43
CA ASN A 146 10.95 -14.34 6.26
C ASN A 146 10.09 -13.24 5.60
N PRO A 147 10.11 -12.00 6.13
CA PRO A 147 9.35 -10.87 5.59
C PRO A 147 9.69 -10.63 4.13
N ARG A 148 8.77 -10.07 3.36
CA ARG A 148 9.03 -9.48 2.04
C ARG A 148 8.97 -7.96 2.14
N ALA A 149 9.70 -7.28 1.27
CA ALA A 149 9.47 -5.87 1.02
C ALA A 149 8.19 -5.68 0.20
N VAL A 150 7.46 -4.60 0.45
CA VAL A 150 6.24 -4.24 -0.26
C VAL A 150 6.51 -3.00 -1.09
N LEU A 151 6.46 -3.15 -2.42
CA LEU A 151 6.39 -2.02 -3.33
C LEU A 151 4.92 -1.60 -3.47
N GLY A 152 4.60 -0.49 -2.84
CA GLY A 152 3.25 0.07 -2.76
C GLY A 152 3.09 1.36 -3.54
N LEU A 153 1.94 2.01 -3.35
CA LEU A 153 1.50 3.17 -4.11
C LEU A 153 1.21 2.84 -5.58
N THR A 154 0.71 1.62 -5.83
CA THR A 154 0.27 1.18 -7.16
C THR A 154 -1.25 1.23 -7.34
N ASP A 155 -2.00 1.54 -6.26
CA ASP A 155 -3.42 1.86 -6.29
C ASP A 155 -3.68 3.15 -7.09
N ILE A 156 -4.40 3.03 -8.21
CA ILE A 156 -4.67 4.12 -9.15
C ILE A 156 -5.37 5.31 -8.47
N SER A 157 -6.35 5.05 -7.60
CA SER A 157 -7.08 6.10 -6.87
C SER A 157 -6.14 6.84 -5.90
N ALA A 158 -5.30 6.10 -5.17
CA ALA A 158 -4.30 6.71 -4.30
C ALA A 158 -3.26 7.51 -5.10
N ARG A 159 -2.77 6.97 -6.24
CA ARG A 159 -1.83 7.68 -7.11
C ARG A 159 -2.41 9.00 -7.60
N ASN A 160 -3.62 9.01 -8.14
CA ASN A 160 -4.26 10.25 -8.60
C ASN A 160 -4.36 11.31 -7.49
N THR A 161 -4.62 10.87 -6.26
CA THR A 161 -4.76 11.75 -5.10
C THR A 161 -3.45 12.40 -4.69
N ILE A 162 -2.37 11.63 -4.62
CA ILE A 162 -1.10 12.06 -4.00
C ILE A 162 -0.06 12.56 -5.00
N THR A 163 -0.21 12.24 -6.29
CA THR A 163 0.79 12.56 -7.32
C THR A 163 1.08 14.05 -7.41
N ASN A 164 0.08 14.92 -7.24
CA ASN A 164 0.28 16.37 -7.25
C ASN A 164 1.17 16.88 -6.10
N SER A 165 1.26 16.12 -5.00
CA SER A 165 2.10 16.48 -3.84
C SER A 165 3.42 15.71 -3.80
N LEU A 166 3.44 14.49 -4.33
CA LEU A 166 4.59 13.58 -4.23
C LEU A 166 5.44 13.55 -5.49
N GLY A 167 4.85 13.72 -6.67
CA GLY A 167 5.47 13.45 -7.98
C GLY A 167 4.97 12.14 -8.61
N HIS A 168 5.02 12.07 -9.94
CA HIS A 168 4.54 10.91 -10.72
C HIS A 168 5.52 9.72 -10.68
N GLU A 169 6.80 10.02 -10.47
CA GLU A 169 7.91 9.09 -10.44
C GLU A 169 7.99 8.29 -9.14
N PHE A 170 7.35 8.78 -8.07
CA PHE A 170 7.50 8.19 -6.75
C PHE A 170 6.52 7.05 -6.49
N LEU A 171 7.04 6.00 -5.86
CA LEU A 171 6.33 4.90 -5.24
C LEU A 171 6.70 4.82 -3.76
N THR A 172 6.13 3.84 -3.05
CA THR A 172 6.54 3.51 -1.69
C THR A 172 7.23 2.16 -1.65
N PHE A 173 8.34 2.06 -0.92
CA PHE A 173 9.02 0.81 -0.62
C PHE A 173 8.97 0.61 0.89
N THR A 174 8.15 -0.36 1.34
CA THR A 174 7.92 -0.60 2.76
C THR A 174 8.55 -1.90 3.20
N VAL A 175 9.29 -1.87 4.30
CA VAL A 175 9.92 -3.06 4.90
C VAL A 175 9.64 -3.12 6.40
N ALA A 176 9.75 -4.32 6.98
CA ALA A 176 9.83 -4.46 8.43
C ALA A 176 11.06 -3.69 8.95
N PHE A 177 10.94 -3.01 10.10
CA PHE A 177 12.01 -2.16 10.61
C PHE A 177 13.32 -2.94 10.87
N ARG A 178 13.22 -4.20 11.30
CA ARG A 178 14.39 -5.09 11.44
C ARG A 178 15.12 -5.33 10.11
N MET A 179 14.39 -5.38 9.00
CA MET A 179 14.97 -5.55 7.66
C MET A 179 15.63 -4.24 7.20
N PHE A 180 15.06 -3.09 7.54
CA PHE A 180 15.71 -1.80 7.31
C PHE A 180 17.07 -1.71 8.02
N LEU A 181 17.15 -2.08 9.31
CA LEU A 181 18.42 -2.07 10.05
C LEU A 181 19.47 -3.01 9.42
N ARG A 182 19.02 -4.16 8.90
CA ARG A 182 19.87 -5.09 8.18
C ARG A 182 20.36 -4.51 6.84
N MET A 183 19.49 -3.83 6.10
CA MET A 183 19.88 -3.12 4.87
C MET A 183 20.91 -2.03 5.15
N GLU A 184 20.71 -1.22 6.21
CA GLU A 184 21.64 -0.17 6.63
C GLU A 184 23.02 -0.74 6.98
N ALA A 185 23.07 -1.87 7.69
CA ALA A 185 24.33 -2.55 8.03
C ALA A 185 25.10 -3.06 6.79
N ASN A 186 24.41 -3.21 5.66
CA ASN A 186 24.98 -3.64 4.38
C ASN A 186 25.20 -2.47 3.41
N VAL A 187 25.15 -1.20 3.84
CA VAL A 187 25.43 -0.08 2.94
C VAL A 187 26.92 -0.05 2.58
N GLU A 188 27.79 -0.05 3.59
CA GLU A 188 29.25 -0.05 3.43
C GLU A 188 29.72 -1.36 2.76
N GLY A 189 30.58 -1.25 1.74
CA GLY A 189 31.11 -2.39 0.99
C GLY A 189 30.16 -3.03 -0.03
N SER A 190 28.96 -2.49 -0.21
CA SER A 190 27.97 -3.02 -1.15
C SER A 190 28.07 -2.46 -2.57
N PHE A 191 27.12 -2.84 -3.42
CA PHE A 191 26.98 -2.33 -4.79
C PHE A 191 26.81 -0.80 -4.85
N LEU A 192 26.41 -0.14 -3.75
CA LEU A 192 26.26 1.32 -3.68
C LEU A 192 27.60 2.05 -3.87
N GLU A 193 28.73 1.38 -3.65
CA GLU A 193 30.06 1.95 -3.90
C GLU A 193 30.57 1.65 -5.33
N ARG A 194 29.82 0.88 -6.12
CA ARG A 194 30.24 0.38 -7.44
C ARG A 194 29.71 1.25 -8.58
N ASP A 195 30.38 1.14 -9.72
CA ASP A 195 30.12 2.02 -10.87
C ASP A 195 28.71 1.87 -11.43
N SER A 196 28.13 0.67 -11.43
CA SER A 196 26.77 0.46 -11.94
C SER A 196 25.72 1.35 -11.24
N TRP A 197 25.81 1.50 -9.92
CA TRP A 197 24.94 2.40 -9.17
C TRP A 197 25.32 3.86 -9.42
N LYS A 198 26.62 4.19 -9.35
CA LYS A 198 27.10 5.56 -9.55
C LYS A 198 26.74 6.11 -10.92
N GLU A 199 26.80 5.32 -11.98
CA GLU A 199 26.37 5.73 -13.32
C GLU A 199 24.87 6.00 -13.39
N LEU A 200 24.04 5.20 -12.71
CA LEU A 200 22.59 5.36 -12.73
C LEU A 200 22.15 6.70 -12.10
N ILE A 201 22.77 7.11 -10.99
CA ILE A 201 22.37 8.32 -10.23
C ILE A 201 23.03 9.63 -10.71
N LYS A 202 23.81 9.61 -11.79
CA LYS A 202 24.47 10.81 -12.31
C LYS A 202 23.53 11.80 -13.02
N ASN A 203 22.28 11.39 -13.27
CA ASN A 203 21.31 12.17 -14.04
C ASN A 203 20.33 12.91 -13.13
#